data_AF-A0A6V7WT27-F1
#
_entry.id   AF-A0A6V7WT27-F1
#
_cell.length_a   1.000
_cell.length_b   1.000
_cell.length_c   1.000
_cell.angle_alpha   90.00
_cell.angle_beta   90.00
_cell.angle_gamma   90.00
#
_symmetry.space_group_name_H-M   'P 1'
#
loop_
_entity.id
_entity.type
_entity.pdbx_description
1 polymer ?
#
loop_
_entity_poly.entity_id
_entity_poly.type
_entity_poly.pdbx_seq_one_letter_code
_entity_poly.pdbx_strand_id
1 'polypeptide(L)'
;MGICYDLRFAELSLFNRLRGAQILSFPSSFTVTTGLAHWEALLRARAIETQCYIVAPAQTGKHNDKRSSYGHSMVVDPWGAIIAQCSEREDLCFAELDLDYVDEVRRNQPVFEHRRSDLYSLYFNEKREINDSDLFPFGHLKIDGSQCFYKSAHCYAFVNLMPLLPGHVLISPLKEGLKRLTDLDDQTTADLFILAKKVEKMLCQIYQTNCATVCVQDGEHAGQTVEVRFFF
;
A
#
# COMPACT_ATOMS: atom_id res chain seq x y z
N MET A 1 -1.27 -9.48 3.48
CA MET A 1 -2.19 -10.53 3.99
C MET A 1 -3.62 -10.04 3.80
N GLY A 2 -4.56 -10.89 3.39
CA GLY A 2 -6.00 -10.61 3.40
C GLY A 2 -6.77 -11.73 4.10
N ILE A 3 -8.03 -11.49 4.48
CA ILE A 3 -8.88 -12.48 5.14
C ILE A 3 -10.24 -12.50 4.45
N CYS A 4 -10.66 -13.69 3.99
CA CYS A 4 -11.99 -13.97 3.47
C CYS A 4 -12.54 -12.92 2.49
N TYR A 5 -13.35 -11.99 3.00
CA TYR A 5 -14.04 -10.99 2.21
C TYR A 5 -13.09 -10.03 1.48
N ASP A 6 -11.88 -9.85 2.01
CA ASP A 6 -10.80 -9.08 1.38
C ASP A 6 -10.47 -9.53 -0.04
N LEU A 7 -10.70 -10.82 -0.34
CA LEU A 7 -10.50 -11.40 -1.67
C LEU A 7 -11.27 -10.63 -2.77
N ARG A 8 -12.36 -9.96 -2.42
CA ARG A 8 -13.19 -9.19 -3.36
C ARG A 8 -12.57 -7.88 -3.81
N PHE A 9 -11.63 -7.33 -3.05
CA PHE A 9 -11.02 -6.03 -3.31
C PHE A 9 -9.63 -6.24 -3.92
N ALA A 10 -9.52 -5.99 -5.23
CA ALA A 10 -8.27 -6.18 -5.96
C ALA A 10 -7.16 -5.27 -5.41
N GLU A 11 -7.52 -4.06 -4.96
CA GLU A 11 -6.63 -3.01 -4.48
C GLU A 11 -5.73 -3.50 -3.34
N LEU A 12 -6.26 -4.32 -2.42
CA LEU A 12 -5.44 -4.90 -1.34
C LEU A 12 -4.40 -5.87 -1.89
N SER A 13 -4.77 -6.69 -2.87
CA SER A 13 -3.86 -7.67 -3.49
C SER A 13 -2.78 -6.96 -4.30
N LEU A 14 -3.18 -5.94 -5.07
CA LEU A 14 -2.28 -5.07 -5.83
C LEU A 14 -1.31 -4.33 -4.91
N PHE A 15 -1.78 -3.80 -3.77
CA PHE A 15 -0.94 -3.19 -2.76
C PHE A 15 0.15 -4.15 -2.27
N ASN A 16 -0.24 -5.36 -1.84
CA ASN A 16 0.71 -6.34 -1.34
C ASN A 16 1.75 -6.72 -2.41
N ARG A 17 1.34 -6.89 -3.68
CA ARG A 17 2.26 -7.16 -4.80
C ARG A 17 3.21 -5.98 -5.05
N LEU A 18 2.73 -4.74 -5.01
CA LEU A 18 3.59 -3.55 -5.11
C LEU A 18 4.61 -3.46 -3.96
N ARG A 19 4.35 -4.12 -2.82
CA ARG A 19 5.30 -4.29 -1.71
C ARG A 19 6.17 -5.53 -1.80
N GLY A 20 6.22 -6.17 -2.97
CA GLY A 20 7.10 -7.29 -3.24
C GLY A 20 6.56 -8.64 -2.80
N ALA A 21 5.27 -8.75 -2.41
CA ALA A 21 4.70 -10.04 -2.07
C ALA A 21 4.86 -11.03 -3.25
N GLN A 22 5.32 -12.24 -2.94
CA GLN A 22 5.36 -13.39 -3.87
C GLN A 22 4.23 -14.38 -3.56
N ILE A 23 3.66 -14.29 -2.35
CA ILE A 23 2.56 -15.11 -1.87
C ILE A 23 1.50 -14.18 -1.25
N LEU A 24 0.24 -14.37 -1.63
CA LEU A 24 -0.91 -13.76 -0.96
C LEU A 24 -1.71 -14.85 -0.25
N SER A 25 -2.28 -14.50 0.91
CA SER A 25 -3.07 -15.42 1.70
C SER A 25 -4.48 -14.91 1.88
N PHE A 26 -5.45 -15.82 1.83
CA PHE A 26 -6.86 -15.55 2.11
C PHE A 26 -7.49 -16.65 2.98
N PRO A 27 -7.07 -16.82 4.26
CA PRO A 27 -7.79 -17.65 5.21
C PRO A 27 -9.26 -17.24 5.29
N SER A 28 -10.18 -18.20 5.17
CA SER A 28 -11.56 -17.89 4.81
C SER A 28 -12.64 -18.79 5.42
N SER A 29 -13.87 -18.26 5.47
CA SER A 29 -15.09 -19.00 5.81
C SER A 29 -16.23 -18.55 4.89
N PHE A 30 -16.08 -18.85 3.60
CA PHE A 30 -17.09 -18.51 2.58
C PHE A 30 -18.39 -19.29 2.83
N THR A 31 -19.53 -18.63 2.61
CA THR A 31 -20.83 -19.33 2.57
C THR A 31 -20.89 -20.25 1.36
N VAL A 32 -21.59 -21.38 1.47
CA VAL A 32 -21.65 -22.39 0.40
C VAL A 32 -22.11 -21.80 -0.93
N THR A 33 -23.21 -21.03 -0.92
CA THR A 33 -23.77 -20.43 -2.14
C THR A 33 -22.82 -19.45 -2.83
N THR A 34 -22.09 -18.66 -2.04
CA THR A 34 -21.16 -17.66 -2.56
C THR A 34 -19.84 -18.30 -2.98
N GLY A 35 -19.36 -19.28 -2.22
CA GLY A 35 -18.14 -20.01 -2.51
C GLY A 35 -18.26 -20.78 -3.82
N LEU A 36 -19.38 -21.47 -4.02
CA LEU A 36 -19.68 -22.20 -5.26
C LEU A 36 -19.54 -21.35 -6.51
N ALA A 37 -19.94 -20.07 -6.43
CA ALA A 37 -19.90 -19.17 -7.58
C ALA A 37 -18.57 -18.39 -7.72
N HIS A 38 -17.92 -18.03 -6.61
CA HIS A 38 -16.87 -17.01 -6.64
C HIS A 38 -15.51 -17.46 -6.12
N TRP A 39 -15.43 -18.52 -5.32
CA TRP A 39 -14.22 -18.86 -4.56
C TRP A 39 -13.02 -19.08 -5.47
N GLU A 40 -13.12 -20.08 -6.36
CA GLU A 40 -12.05 -20.40 -7.30
C GLU A 40 -11.75 -19.21 -8.22
N ALA A 41 -12.79 -18.63 -8.84
CA ALA A 41 -12.63 -17.56 -9.82
C ALA A 41 -11.87 -16.35 -9.24
N LEU A 42 -12.21 -15.91 -8.03
CA LEU A 42 -11.54 -14.79 -7.39
C LEU A 42 -10.11 -15.13 -6.96
N LEU A 43 -9.86 -16.32 -6.39
CA LEU A 43 -8.51 -16.74 -6.01
C LEU A 43 -7.58 -16.80 -7.22
N ARG A 44 -8.02 -17.43 -8.31
CA ARG A 44 -7.25 -17.50 -9.55
C ARG A 44 -7.05 -16.13 -10.18
N ALA A 45 -8.06 -15.26 -10.14
CA ALA A 45 -7.90 -13.88 -10.59
C ALA A 45 -6.81 -13.14 -9.80
N ARG A 46 -6.78 -13.26 -8.46
CA ARG A 46 -5.70 -12.68 -7.64
C ARG A 46 -4.34 -13.26 -8.01
N ALA A 47 -4.25 -14.56 -8.21
CA ALA A 47 -3.01 -15.22 -8.59
C ALA A 47 -2.45 -14.64 -9.90
N ILE A 48 -3.29 -14.56 -10.93
CA ILE A 48 -2.93 -14.09 -12.28
C ILE A 48 -2.60 -12.60 -12.27
N GLU A 49 -3.48 -11.75 -11.74
CA GLU A 49 -3.30 -10.29 -11.82
C GLU A 49 -2.14 -9.79 -10.95
N THR A 50 -1.81 -10.54 -9.89
CA THR A 50 -0.69 -10.22 -9.00
C THR A 50 0.55 -11.05 -9.23
N GLN A 51 0.53 -12.05 -10.13
CA GLN A 51 1.60 -13.02 -10.35
C GLN A 51 2.25 -13.45 -9.03
N CYS A 52 1.40 -13.96 -8.15
CA CYS A 52 1.74 -14.46 -6.83
C CYS A 52 1.11 -15.82 -6.64
N TYR A 53 1.73 -16.67 -5.82
CA TYR A 53 1.01 -17.79 -5.26
C TYR A 53 -0.14 -17.29 -4.38
N ILE A 54 -1.26 -18.00 -4.39
CA ILE A 54 -2.37 -17.76 -3.48
C ILE A 54 -2.51 -18.96 -2.55
N VAL A 55 -2.45 -18.72 -1.25
CA VAL A 55 -2.64 -19.74 -0.21
C VAL A 55 -3.94 -19.44 0.54
N ALA A 56 -4.96 -20.26 0.35
CA ALA A 56 -6.31 -19.98 0.82
C ALA A 56 -6.89 -21.15 1.63
N PRO A 57 -6.48 -21.31 2.91
CA PRO A 57 -7.12 -22.27 3.80
C PRO A 57 -8.56 -21.81 4.11
N ALA A 58 -9.50 -22.75 4.11
CA ALA A 58 -10.91 -22.46 4.23
C ALA A 58 -11.63 -23.40 5.21
N GLN A 59 -12.57 -22.84 5.96
CA GLN A 59 -13.56 -23.59 6.74
C GLN A 59 -14.48 -24.38 5.78
N THR A 60 -14.84 -25.61 6.15
CA THR A 60 -15.70 -26.50 5.35
C THR A 60 -16.82 -27.12 6.19
N GLY A 61 -17.85 -27.65 5.53
CA GLY A 61 -18.92 -28.42 6.20
C GLY A 61 -19.91 -27.57 6.99
N LYS A 62 -20.72 -28.25 7.83
CA LYS A 62 -21.76 -27.65 8.67
C LYS A 62 -21.20 -27.31 10.05
N HIS A 63 -21.23 -26.03 10.41
CA HIS A 63 -20.79 -25.53 11.72
C HIS A 63 -21.90 -25.60 12.77
N ASN A 64 -23.15 -25.34 12.34
CA ASN A 64 -24.37 -25.44 13.13
C ASN A 64 -25.60 -25.47 12.20
N ASP A 65 -26.82 -25.50 12.75
CA ASP A 65 -28.06 -25.61 11.97
C ASP A 65 -28.31 -24.49 10.95
N LYS A 66 -27.67 -23.33 11.11
CA LYS A 66 -27.87 -22.17 10.24
C LYS A 66 -26.61 -21.79 9.45
N ARG A 67 -25.48 -22.45 9.66
CA ARG A 67 -24.18 -22.04 9.12
C ARG A 67 -23.39 -23.22 8.59
N SER A 68 -23.06 -23.13 7.30
CA SER A 68 -22.12 -24.04 6.62
C SER A 68 -21.13 -23.23 5.79
N SER A 69 -19.94 -23.76 5.58
CA SER A 69 -18.91 -23.14 4.74
C SER A 69 -18.55 -23.99 3.53
N TYR A 70 -18.11 -23.31 2.48
CA TYR A 70 -17.83 -23.92 1.19
C TYR A 70 -16.65 -24.89 1.21
N GLY A 71 -15.60 -24.62 2.00
CA GLY A 71 -14.37 -25.40 1.96
C GLY A 71 -13.53 -25.05 0.72
N HIS A 72 -13.08 -26.08 0.00
CA HIS A 72 -12.17 -25.96 -1.15
C HIS A 72 -10.89 -25.16 -0.82
N SER A 73 -10.30 -25.43 0.34
CA SER A 73 -8.96 -24.93 0.69
C SER A 73 -7.99 -25.27 -0.43
N MET A 74 -7.26 -24.28 -0.95
CA MET A 74 -6.40 -24.50 -2.13
C MET A 74 -5.16 -23.62 -2.14
N VAL A 75 -4.21 -24.04 -2.98
CA VAL A 75 -3.04 -23.28 -3.40
C VAL A 75 -3.11 -23.07 -4.91
N VAL A 76 -2.97 -21.82 -5.34
CA VAL A 76 -2.94 -21.42 -6.76
C VAL A 76 -1.57 -20.86 -7.08
N ASP A 77 -1.00 -21.22 -8.23
CA ASP A 77 0.29 -20.73 -8.71
C ASP A 77 0.20 -19.33 -9.35
N PRO A 78 1.33 -18.65 -9.62
CA PRO A 78 1.35 -17.32 -10.25
C PRO A 78 0.73 -17.23 -11.65
N TRP A 79 0.50 -18.37 -12.31
CA TRP A 79 -0.15 -18.46 -13.62
C TRP A 79 -1.65 -18.79 -13.53
N GLY A 80 -2.16 -18.97 -12.30
CA GLY A 80 -3.56 -19.26 -12.03
C GLY A 80 -3.92 -20.75 -12.06
N ALA A 81 -2.96 -21.66 -12.07
CA ALA A 81 -3.22 -23.09 -11.94
C ALA A 81 -3.44 -23.47 -10.46
N ILE A 82 -4.44 -24.30 -10.18
CA ILE A 82 -4.67 -24.86 -8.84
C ILE A 82 -3.70 -26.04 -8.67
N ILE A 83 -2.67 -25.88 -7.85
CA ILE A 83 -1.61 -26.87 -7.67
C ILE A 83 -1.83 -27.78 -6.46
N ALA A 84 -2.71 -27.38 -5.53
CA ALA A 84 -3.17 -28.23 -4.45
C ALA A 84 -4.57 -27.80 -4.01
N GLN A 85 -5.42 -28.77 -3.66
CA GLN A 85 -6.75 -28.52 -3.09
C GLN A 85 -7.12 -29.65 -2.12
N CYS A 86 -7.72 -29.30 -0.98
CA CYS A 86 -8.26 -30.30 -0.06
C CYS A 86 -9.49 -31.00 -0.66
N SER A 87 -9.68 -32.27 -0.30
CA SER A 87 -10.95 -32.97 -0.54
C SER A 87 -12.09 -32.31 0.27
N GLU A 88 -13.35 -32.62 -0.05
CA GLU A 88 -14.54 -32.10 0.66
C GLU A 88 -14.74 -32.75 2.05
N ARG A 89 -13.75 -32.62 2.93
CA ARG A 89 -13.75 -33.07 4.32
C ARG A 89 -12.71 -32.29 5.13
N GLU A 90 -12.69 -32.49 6.44
CA GLU A 90 -11.61 -31.99 7.29
C GLU A 90 -10.31 -32.72 6.93
N ASP A 91 -9.42 -32.05 6.21
CA ASP A 91 -8.17 -32.61 5.71
C ASP A 91 -7.18 -31.51 5.34
N LEU A 92 -5.97 -31.91 4.98
CA LEU A 92 -4.90 -31.03 4.50
C LEU A 92 -4.53 -31.37 3.04
N CYS A 93 -3.95 -30.39 2.35
CA CYS A 93 -3.28 -30.59 1.07
C CYS A 93 -1.87 -30.01 1.14
N PHE A 94 -0.98 -30.52 0.30
CA PHE A 94 0.44 -30.14 0.26
C PHE A 94 0.75 -29.52 -1.10
N ALA A 95 1.52 -28.43 -1.09
CA ALA A 95 2.05 -27.79 -2.29
C ALA A 95 3.50 -27.40 -2.04
N GLU A 96 4.35 -27.59 -3.05
CA GLU A 96 5.69 -27.03 -3.10
C GLU A 96 5.64 -25.72 -3.90
N LEU A 97 6.23 -24.66 -3.34
CA LEU A 97 6.20 -23.32 -3.93
C LEU A 97 7.60 -23.00 -4.44
N ASP A 98 7.70 -22.71 -5.74
CA ASP A 98 8.94 -22.29 -6.38
C ASP A 98 8.93 -20.77 -6.57
N LEU A 99 9.77 -20.07 -5.82
CA LEU A 99 9.86 -18.61 -5.91
C LEU A 99 10.61 -18.14 -7.16
N ASP A 100 11.44 -18.99 -7.77
CA ASP A 100 12.10 -18.67 -9.03
C ASP A 100 11.07 -18.64 -10.18
N TYR A 101 10.04 -19.50 -10.11
CA TYR A 101 8.91 -19.46 -11.05
C TYR A 101 8.11 -18.16 -10.97
N VAL A 102 7.99 -17.55 -9.78
CA VAL A 102 7.37 -16.21 -9.63
C VAL A 102 8.15 -15.18 -10.45
N ASP A 103 9.47 -15.20 -10.33
CA ASP A 103 10.35 -14.25 -11.02
C ASP A 103 10.36 -14.50 -12.54
N GLU A 104 10.32 -15.75 -12.97
CA GLU A 104 10.15 -16.13 -14.37
C GLU A 104 8.84 -15.57 -14.95
N VAL A 105 7.71 -15.80 -14.29
CA VAL A 105 6.39 -15.31 -14.75
C VAL A 105 6.39 -13.78 -14.86
N ARG A 106 6.96 -13.07 -13.88
CA ARG A 106 7.03 -11.60 -13.87
C ARG A 106 7.91 -11.05 -14.99
N ARG A 107 9.03 -11.71 -15.28
CA ARG A 107 9.94 -11.33 -16.37
C ARG A 107 9.32 -11.60 -17.74
N ASN A 108 8.64 -12.72 -17.90
CA ASN A 108 8.00 -13.11 -19.17
C ASN A 108 6.70 -12.32 -19.45
N GLN A 109 6.03 -11.82 -18.41
CA GLN A 109 4.84 -10.98 -18.49
C GLN A 109 4.96 -9.79 -17.51
N PRO A 110 5.64 -8.69 -17.89
CA PRO A 110 5.88 -7.55 -17.00
C PRO A 110 4.65 -6.64 -16.83
N VAL A 111 3.51 -7.21 -16.42
CA VAL A 111 2.21 -6.51 -16.37
C VAL A 111 2.20 -5.29 -15.45
N PHE A 112 3.07 -5.23 -14.44
CA PHE A 112 3.20 -4.07 -13.55
C PHE A 112 3.97 -2.90 -14.19
N GLU A 113 4.83 -3.17 -15.17
CA GLU A 113 5.51 -2.14 -15.97
C GLU A 113 4.57 -1.54 -17.03
N HIS A 114 3.54 -2.29 -17.43
CA HIS A 114 2.54 -1.86 -18.41
C HIS A 114 1.39 -1.02 -17.83
N ARG A 115 1.40 -0.74 -16.51
CA ARG A 115 0.37 0.07 -15.87
C ARG A 115 0.44 1.51 -16.37
N ARG A 116 -0.73 2.10 -16.63
CA ARG A 116 -0.88 3.48 -17.09
C ARG A 116 -0.93 4.44 -15.91
N SER A 117 0.22 4.60 -15.24
CA SER A 117 0.37 5.50 -14.08
C SER A 117 0.11 6.97 -14.43
N ASP A 118 0.10 7.29 -15.72
CA ASP A 118 -0.29 8.58 -16.30
C ASP A 118 -1.82 8.78 -16.40
N LEU A 119 -2.61 7.71 -16.32
CA LEU A 119 -4.08 7.76 -16.38
C LEU A 119 -4.74 7.46 -15.04
N TYR A 120 -4.13 6.58 -14.25
CA TYR A 120 -4.64 6.21 -12.93
C TYR A 120 -3.49 5.93 -11.97
N SER A 121 -3.70 6.24 -10.69
CA SER A 121 -2.77 5.94 -9.62
C SER A 121 -3.47 5.22 -8.48
N LEU A 122 -2.87 4.12 -8.01
CA LEU A 122 -3.31 3.42 -6.80
C LEU A 122 -2.59 4.02 -5.61
N TYR A 123 -3.29 4.87 -4.87
CA TYR A 123 -2.76 5.48 -3.64
C TYR A 123 -3.16 4.68 -2.40
N PHE A 124 -2.20 4.49 -1.49
CA PHE A 124 -2.39 3.76 -0.24
C PHE A 124 -1.92 4.58 0.94
N ASN A 125 -2.78 4.69 1.96
CA ASN A 125 -2.38 5.30 3.22
C ASN A 125 -1.52 4.32 4.02
N GLU A 126 -0.21 4.52 4.03
CA GLU A 126 0.73 3.77 4.84
C GLU A 126 1.49 4.70 5.77
N LYS A 127 1.61 4.34 7.05
CA LYS A 127 2.55 4.96 7.98
C LYS A 127 3.80 4.07 8.05
N ARG A 128 4.97 4.66 7.82
CA ARG A 128 6.27 3.99 7.97
C ARG A 128 6.94 4.43 9.26
N GLU A 129 7.81 3.57 9.77
CA GLU A 129 8.62 3.85 10.94
C GLU A 129 9.72 4.89 10.64
N ILE A 130 10.05 5.64 11.68
CA ILE A 130 11.10 6.64 11.71
C ILE A 130 12.01 6.23 12.87
N ASN A 131 13.31 6.08 12.60
CA ASN A 131 14.31 5.96 13.64
C ASN A 131 15.02 7.31 13.78
N ASP A 132 15.41 7.67 15.00
CA ASP A 132 16.13 8.93 15.22
C ASP A 132 17.43 9.00 14.38
N SER A 133 18.09 7.86 14.16
CA SER A 133 19.30 7.79 13.32
C SER A 133 19.05 7.92 11.79
N ASP A 134 17.79 7.99 11.35
CA ASP A 134 17.48 8.13 9.92
C ASP A 134 17.87 9.53 9.43
N LEU A 135 18.29 9.64 8.16
CA LEU A 135 18.58 10.93 7.51
C LEU A 135 17.69 11.11 6.28
N PHE A 136 16.81 12.12 6.33
CA PHE A 136 15.86 12.42 5.26
C PHE A 136 16.35 13.58 4.38
N PRO A 137 16.14 13.51 3.06
CA PRO A 137 16.60 14.56 2.16
C PRO A 137 15.71 15.80 2.17
N PHE A 138 16.32 16.99 2.26
CA PHE A 138 15.63 18.27 2.12
C PHE A 138 16.50 19.27 1.36
N GLY A 139 16.42 19.24 0.03
CA GLY A 139 17.36 19.96 -0.84
C GLY A 139 18.79 19.46 -0.63
N HIS A 140 19.71 20.37 -0.31
CA HIS A 140 21.10 20.02 0.04
C HIS A 140 21.27 19.65 1.53
N LEU A 141 20.21 19.76 2.33
CA LEU A 141 20.23 19.47 3.77
C LEU A 141 19.77 18.02 4.02
N LYS A 142 20.13 17.52 5.20
CA LYS A 142 19.62 16.26 5.75
C LYS A 142 18.89 16.55 7.06
N ILE A 143 17.67 16.04 7.17
CA ILE A 143 16.82 16.16 8.36
C ILE A 143 16.98 14.88 9.17
N ASP A 144 17.32 15.03 10.45
CA ASP A 144 17.46 13.91 11.37
C ASP A 144 16.09 13.31 11.70
N GLY A 145 16.02 12.00 11.87
CA GLY A 145 14.78 11.31 12.17
C GLY A 145 14.13 11.79 13.46
N SER A 146 14.90 12.27 14.43
CA SER A 146 14.37 12.85 15.67
C SER A 146 13.56 14.13 15.44
N GLN A 147 13.70 14.76 14.27
CA GLN A 147 12.97 15.96 13.86
C GLN A 147 11.70 15.63 13.06
N CYS A 148 11.53 14.37 12.68
CA CYS A 148 10.43 13.87 11.86
C CYS A 148 9.37 13.22 12.75
N PHE A 149 8.09 13.58 12.55
CA PHE A 149 6.99 13.06 13.37
C PHE A 149 5.98 12.22 12.58
N TYR A 150 6.06 12.25 11.25
CA TYR A 150 5.27 11.38 10.39
C TYR A 150 6.02 11.03 9.10
N LYS A 151 5.91 9.79 8.67
CA LYS A 151 6.48 9.31 7.40
C LYS A 151 5.46 8.41 6.74
N SER A 152 5.12 8.74 5.51
CA SER A 152 4.27 7.94 4.63
C SER A 152 5.12 7.15 3.64
N ALA A 153 4.49 6.59 2.60
CA ALA A 153 5.20 5.83 1.59
C ALA A 153 6.10 6.69 0.70
N HIS A 154 5.69 7.93 0.42
CA HIS A 154 6.39 8.83 -0.50
C HIS A 154 6.81 10.14 0.14
N CYS A 155 6.26 10.51 1.30
CA CYS A 155 6.51 11.79 1.96
C CYS A 155 6.86 11.64 3.44
N TYR A 156 7.32 12.72 4.04
CA TYR A 156 7.56 12.81 5.48
C TYR A 156 7.27 14.23 5.98
N ALA A 157 6.94 14.36 7.26
CA ALA A 157 6.62 15.61 7.94
C ALA A 157 7.56 15.81 9.13
N PHE A 158 8.08 17.02 9.26
CA PHE A 158 9.13 17.37 10.22
C PHE A 158 8.99 18.79 10.75
N VAL A 159 9.60 19.05 11.90
CA VAL A 159 9.56 20.36 12.55
C VAL A 159 10.42 21.38 11.80
N ASN A 160 10.03 22.65 11.85
CA ASN A 160 10.80 23.72 11.23
C ASN A 160 11.81 24.32 12.23
N LEU A 161 13.04 24.56 11.77
CA LEU A 161 14.08 25.25 12.52
C LEU A 161 13.71 26.72 12.83
N MET A 162 13.02 27.39 11.89
CA MET A 162 12.56 28.78 12.04
C MET A 162 11.05 28.86 11.78
N PRO A 163 10.22 28.45 12.77
CA PRO A 163 8.77 28.47 12.60
C PRO A 163 8.24 29.91 12.53
N LEU A 164 7.35 30.20 11.58
CA LEU A 164 6.70 31.52 11.45
C LEU A 164 5.66 31.74 12.55
N LEU A 165 5.02 30.66 12.99
CA LEU A 165 4.01 30.61 14.04
C LEU A 165 4.05 29.24 14.74
N PRO A 166 3.48 29.12 15.96
CA PRO A 166 3.37 27.83 16.64
C PRO A 166 2.62 26.81 15.78
N GLY A 167 3.23 25.63 15.56
CA GLY A 167 2.67 24.58 14.72
C GLY A 167 3.07 24.64 13.25
N HIS A 168 3.90 25.63 12.84
CA HIS A 168 4.48 25.65 11.50
C HIS A 168 5.45 24.47 11.30
N VAL A 169 5.11 23.59 10.37
CA VAL A 169 5.88 22.37 10.05
C VAL A 169 6.13 22.30 8.56
N LEU A 170 6.88 21.29 8.13
CA LEU A 170 7.19 21.08 6.72
C LEU A 170 6.84 19.65 6.33
N ILE A 171 6.38 19.49 5.10
CA ILE A 171 6.11 18.18 4.49
C ILE A 171 6.87 18.13 3.19
N SER A 172 7.59 17.05 2.95
CA SER A 172 8.46 16.92 1.78
C SER A 172 8.42 15.50 1.20
N PRO A 173 8.55 15.34 -0.12
CA PRO A 173 8.79 14.05 -0.73
C PRO A 173 10.10 13.41 -0.24
N LEU A 174 10.11 12.09 -0.12
CA LEU A 174 11.30 11.29 0.21
C LEU A 174 12.27 11.18 -0.98
N LYS A 175 11.79 11.36 -2.21
CA LYS A 175 12.60 11.24 -3.42
C LYS A 175 13.43 12.50 -3.63
N GLU A 176 14.74 12.32 -3.79
CA GLU A 176 15.69 13.41 -4.03
C GLU A 176 15.59 13.98 -5.46
N GLY A 177 16.05 15.22 -5.62
CA GLY A 177 16.16 15.88 -6.93
C GLY A 177 14.86 16.44 -7.51
N LEU A 178 13.74 16.31 -6.81
CA LEU A 178 12.45 16.91 -7.19
C LEU A 178 12.42 18.38 -6.76
N LYS A 179 12.39 19.31 -7.74
CA LYS A 179 12.48 20.75 -7.44
C LYS A 179 11.15 21.47 -7.49
N ARG A 180 10.28 21.02 -8.39
CA ARG A 180 8.99 21.63 -8.70
C ARG A 180 7.85 20.73 -8.26
N LEU A 181 6.67 21.30 -8.01
CA LEU A 181 5.47 20.49 -7.79
C LEU A 181 5.14 19.65 -9.04
N THR A 182 5.44 20.18 -10.22
CA THR A 182 5.25 19.51 -11.51
C THR A 182 6.24 18.37 -11.79
N ASP A 183 7.27 18.19 -10.95
CA ASP A 183 8.21 17.07 -11.06
C ASP A 183 7.67 15.81 -10.34
N LEU A 184 6.63 15.97 -9.52
CA LEU A 184 6.04 14.88 -8.75
C LEU A 184 5.16 14.01 -9.66
N ASP A 185 5.24 12.69 -9.47
CA ASP A 185 4.23 11.78 -10.01
C ASP A 185 2.92 11.89 -9.21
N ASP A 186 1.82 11.37 -9.80
CA ASP A 186 0.48 11.45 -9.20
C ASP A 186 0.39 10.77 -7.83
N GLN A 187 1.16 9.69 -7.61
CA GLN A 187 1.18 8.99 -6.32
C GLN A 187 1.83 9.85 -5.24
N THR A 188 2.97 10.45 -5.54
CA THR A 188 3.70 11.34 -4.63
C THR A 188 2.91 12.62 -4.38
N THR A 189 2.26 13.17 -5.41
CA THR A 189 1.37 14.34 -5.28
C THR A 189 0.19 14.02 -4.37
N ALA A 190 -0.49 12.89 -4.59
CA ALA A 190 -1.59 12.46 -3.73
C ALA A 190 -1.14 12.24 -2.28
N ASP A 191 -0.01 11.56 -2.07
CA ASP A 191 0.56 11.32 -0.75
C ASP A 191 0.91 12.62 -0.02
N LEU A 192 1.52 13.59 -0.72
CA LEU A 192 1.89 14.88 -0.16
C LEU A 192 0.69 15.62 0.44
N PHE A 193 -0.38 15.79 -0.34
CA PHE A 193 -1.57 16.53 0.11
C PHE A 193 -2.48 15.73 1.05
N ILE A 194 -2.50 14.40 0.94
CA ILE A 194 -3.22 13.56 1.91
C ILE A 194 -2.48 13.55 3.25
N LEU A 195 -1.14 13.54 3.24
CA LEU A 195 -0.33 13.71 4.44
C LEU A 195 -0.56 15.10 5.06
N ALA A 196 -0.56 16.16 4.25
CA ALA A 196 -0.91 17.50 4.71
C ALA A 196 -2.23 17.57 5.47
N LYS A 197 -3.28 16.98 4.92
CA LYS A 197 -4.59 16.90 5.60
C LYS A 197 -4.51 16.17 6.95
N LYS A 198 -3.68 15.12 7.08
CA LYS A 198 -3.49 14.41 8.36
C LYS A 198 -2.74 15.27 9.38
N VAL A 199 -1.69 15.94 8.92
CA VAL A 199 -0.85 16.83 9.74
C VAL A 199 -1.66 18.03 10.23
N GLU A 200 -2.40 18.69 9.34
CA GLU A 200 -3.31 19.79 9.68
C GLU A 200 -4.31 19.37 10.77
N LYS A 201 -5.00 18.24 10.58
CA LYS A 201 -5.94 17.73 11.58
C LYS A 201 -5.28 17.52 12.95
N MET A 202 -4.05 17.00 12.97
CA MET A 202 -3.28 16.78 14.19
C MET A 202 -2.89 18.12 14.84
N LEU A 203 -2.38 19.07 14.08
CA LEU A 203 -1.97 20.39 14.59
C LEU A 203 -3.16 21.19 15.13
N CYS A 204 -4.29 21.20 14.42
CA CYS A 204 -5.51 21.85 14.87
C CYS A 204 -5.99 21.32 16.23
N GLN A 205 -5.85 20.00 16.46
CA GLN A 205 -6.17 19.39 17.76
C GLN A 205 -5.18 19.82 18.86
N ILE A 206 -3.88 19.84 18.57
CA ILE A 206 -2.84 20.21 19.56
C ILE A 206 -2.92 21.70 19.93
N TYR A 207 -3.05 22.57 18.94
CA TYR A 207 -3.05 24.03 19.12
C TYR A 207 -4.44 24.61 19.35
N GLN A 208 -5.47 23.77 19.47
CA GLN A 208 -6.86 24.17 19.74
C GLN A 208 -7.36 25.25 18.76
N THR A 209 -7.08 25.06 17.47
CA THR A 209 -7.50 25.94 16.38
C THR A 209 -8.39 25.20 15.38
N ASN A 210 -9.11 25.96 14.55
CA ASN A 210 -9.96 25.45 13.48
C ASN A 210 -9.54 25.98 12.09
N CYS A 211 -8.41 26.67 12.00
CA CYS A 211 -7.87 27.24 10.78
C CYS A 211 -6.41 26.86 10.58
N ALA A 212 -6.03 26.66 9.32
CA ALA A 212 -4.66 26.43 8.88
C ALA A 212 -4.47 27.05 7.49
N THR A 213 -3.23 27.36 7.14
CA THR A 213 -2.85 27.81 5.79
C THR A 213 -1.92 26.77 5.20
N VAL A 214 -2.20 26.37 3.97
CA VAL A 214 -1.33 25.54 3.13
C VAL A 214 -0.62 26.44 2.15
N CYS A 215 0.70 26.35 2.02
CA CYS A 215 1.44 27.16 1.05
C CYS A 215 2.47 26.32 0.30
N VAL A 216 2.74 26.64 -0.96
CA VAL A 216 3.84 26.02 -1.70
C VAL A 216 4.55 27.14 -2.44
N GLN A 217 5.86 27.25 -2.24
CA GLN A 217 6.70 28.19 -2.96
C GLN A 217 7.44 27.41 -4.04
N ASP A 218 6.87 27.39 -5.24
CA ASP A 218 7.35 26.60 -6.36
C ASP A 218 8.09 27.47 -7.40
N GLY A 219 9.41 27.56 -7.29
CA GLY A 219 10.29 28.38 -8.11
C GLY A 219 10.82 29.63 -7.40
N GLU A 220 11.89 30.22 -7.95
CA GLU A 220 12.61 31.36 -7.38
C GLU A 220 11.68 32.57 -7.13
N HIS A 221 10.86 32.93 -8.12
CA HIS A 221 9.93 34.07 -8.01
C HIS A 221 8.79 33.85 -7.00
N ALA A 222 8.54 32.60 -6.60
CA ALA A 222 7.60 32.28 -5.52
C ALA A 222 8.24 32.38 -4.12
N GLY A 223 9.55 32.72 -4.03
CA GLY A 223 10.28 32.83 -2.78
C GLY A 223 10.87 31.51 -2.27
N GLN A 224 11.02 30.50 -3.13
CA GLN A 224 11.59 29.21 -2.78
C GLN A 224 13.05 29.35 -2.31
N THR A 225 13.33 29.14 -1.02
CA THR A 225 14.69 29.28 -0.44
C THR A 225 15.50 27.99 -0.42
N VAL A 226 14.83 26.84 -0.53
CA VAL A 226 15.44 25.52 -0.62
C VAL A 226 14.87 24.85 -1.84
N GLU A 227 15.72 24.21 -2.65
CA GLU A 227 15.31 23.55 -3.90
C GLU A 227 14.21 22.49 -3.72
N VAL A 228 13.85 22.13 -2.48
CA VAL A 228 12.66 21.36 -2.13
C VAL A 228 11.88 22.18 -1.11
N ARG A 229 10.71 22.75 -1.47
CA ARG A 229 9.90 23.52 -0.49
C ARG A 229 8.40 23.35 -0.74
N PHE A 230 7.73 22.67 0.19
CA PHE A 230 6.28 22.65 0.31
C PHE A 230 5.95 23.04 1.76
N PHE A 231 5.23 24.16 1.98
CA PHE A 231 4.90 24.67 3.32
C PHE A 231 3.61 24.05 3.85
N PHE A 232 3.55 23.87 5.16
CA PHE A 232 2.31 23.85 5.91
C PHE A 232 2.49 24.61 7.24
#